data_AF-A0A328YYY5-F1
#
_entry.id   AF-A0A328YYY5-F1
#
_cell.length_a   1.000
_cell.length_b   1.000
_cell.length_c   1.000
_cell.angle_alpha   90.00
_cell.angle_beta   90.00
_cell.angle_gamma   90.00
#
_symmetry.space_group_name_H-M   'P 1'
#
loop_
_entity.id
_entity.type
_entity.pdbx_description
1 polymer ?
#
loop_
_entity_poly.entity_id
_entity_poly.type
_entity_poly.pdbx_seq_one_letter_code
_entity_poly.pdbx_strand_id
1 'polypeptide(L)'
;MTHPPAAALHGPAPADPLSAFAEALAALRDTRITPHAFSEQARAQAARLPALPPRYAQVLSDLLDRLESSALFSEESCSFSQRGLIEGLETWAARAREQLARPPGS
;
A
#
# COMPACT_ATOMS: atom_id res chain seq x y z
N MET A 1 15.46 -2.51 -25.61
CA MET A 1 14.89 -1.26 -25.09
C MET A 1 15.06 -1.28 -23.58
N THR A 2 16.13 -0.66 -23.09
CA THR A 2 16.41 -0.53 -21.65
C THR A 2 15.51 0.57 -21.09
N HIS A 3 14.63 0.22 -20.16
CA HIS A 3 14.01 1.20 -19.28
C HIS A 3 14.78 1.19 -17.95
N PRO A 4 15.28 2.33 -17.45
CA PRO A 4 15.57 2.48 -16.04
C PRO A 4 14.30 2.97 -15.33
N PRO A 5 13.83 2.35 -14.24
CA PRO A 5 13.08 3.09 -13.25
C PRO A 5 14.10 3.81 -12.35
N ALA A 6 13.94 5.12 -12.25
CA ALA A 6 14.69 5.98 -11.36
C ALA A 6 14.73 5.34 -9.96
N ALA A 7 15.91 4.91 -9.54
CA ALA A 7 16.26 4.86 -8.14
C ALA A 7 16.19 6.32 -7.66
N ALA A 8 14.99 6.74 -7.28
CA ALA A 8 14.82 7.91 -6.46
C ALA A 8 15.73 7.68 -5.26
N LEU A 9 16.75 8.52 -5.19
CA LEU A 9 17.71 8.60 -4.11
C LEU A 9 16.91 8.92 -2.84
N HIS A 10 16.32 7.89 -2.21
CA HIS A 10 15.92 7.97 -0.83
C HIS A 10 17.24 7.94 -0.06
N GLY A 11 17.83 9.13 0.15
CA GLY A 11 18.81 9.29 1.23
C GLY A 11 18.21 8.69 2.51
N PRO A 12 19.01 8.24 3.49
CA PRO A 12 18.48 7.59 4.70
C PRO A 12 17.65 8.61 5.49
N ALA A 13 16.40 8.79 5.07
CA ALA A 13 15.37 9.44 5.82
C ALA A 13 15.21 8.64 7.12
N PRO A 14 14.86 9.29 8.25
CA PRO A 14 14.48 8.55 9.45
C PRO A 14 13.50 7.45 9.04
N ALA A 15 13.81 6.20 9.43
CA ALA A 15 13.16 4.99 8.91
C ALA A 15 11.65 5.20 8.72
N ASP A 16 11.21 5.41 7.46
CA ASP A 16 9.80 5.67 7.18
C ASP A 16 9.04 4.41 7.58
N PRO A 17 8.13 4.49 8.56
CA PRO A 17 7.44 3.33 9.09
C PRO A 17 6.52 2.68 8.04
N LEU A 18 6.34 3.30 6.86
CA LEU A 18 5.60 2.78 5.72
C LEU A 18 6.49 2.39 4.53
N SER A 19 7.81 2.32 4.68
CA SER A 19 8.74 1.93 3.60
C SER A 19 8.39 0.55 3.05
N ALA A 20 8.28 -0.45 3.93
CA ALA A 20 7.95 -1.82 3.55
C ALA A 20 6.59 -1.93 2.85
N PHE A 21 5.61 -1.11 3.25
CA PHE A 21 4.31 -1.05 2.57
C PHE A 21 4.46 -0.49 1.14
N ALA A 22 5.26 0.57 0.97
CA ALA A 22 5.52 1.18 -0.33
C ALA A 22 6.21 0.20 -1.28
N GLU A 23 7.21 -0.53 -0.78
CA GLU A 23 7.94 -1.53 -1.54
C GLU A 23 7.03 -2.68 -1.97
N ALA A 24 6.20 -3.18 -1.06
CA ALA A 24 5.21 -4.21 -1.37
C ALA A 24 4.19 -3.71 -2.42
N LEU A 25 3.74 -2.46 -2.33
CA LEU A 25 2.80 -1.88 -3.28
C LEU A 25 3.43 -1.71 -4.67
N ALA A 26 4.70 -1.30 -4.74
CA ALA A 26 5.44 -1.26 -5.99
C ALA A 26 5.62 -2.67 -6.59
N ALA A 27 5.92 -3.67 -5.76
CA ALA A 27 5.98 -5.06 -6.19
C ALA A 27 4.62 -5.59 -6.71
N LEU A 28 3.51 -5.20 -6.09
CA LEU A 28 2.16 -5.53 -6.55
C LEU A 28 1.87 -4.89 -7.92
N ARG A 29 2.20 -3.60 -8.09
CA ARG A 29 2.07 -2.87 -9.36
C ARG A 29 2.87 -3.51 -10.49
N ASP A 30 4.10 -3.92 -10.19
CA ASP A 30 4.98 -4.61 -11.14
C ASP A 30 4.58 -6.09 -11.33
N THR A 31 3.49 -6.55 -10.71
CA THR A 31 3.00 -7.94 -10.72
C THR A 31 4.04 -8.95 -10.22
N ARG A 32 5.02 -8.50 -9.41
CA ARG A 32 6.05 -9.35 -8.78
C ARG A 32 5.51 -10.15 -7.60
N ILE A 33 4.44 -9.68 -6.97
CA ILE A 33 3.73 -10.37 -5.88
C ILE A 33 2.25 -10.45 -6.19
N THR A 34 1.56 -11.43 -5.60
CA THR A 34 0.11 -11.58 -5.74
C THR A 34 -0.64 -10.59 -4.85
N PRO A 35 -1.88 -10.22 -5.21
CA PRO A 35 -2.78 -9.44 -4.37
C PRO A 35 -2.90 -9.99 -2.94
N HIS A 36 -3.01 -11.31 -2.80
CA HIS A 36 -3.08 -11.99 -1.50
C HIS A 36 -1.78 -11.83 -0.68
N ALA A 37 -0.61 -12.02 -1.30
CA ALA A 37 0.66 -11.84 -0.62
C ALA A 37 0.87 -10.38 -0.16
N PHE A 38 0.45 -9.42 -0.97
CA PHE A 38 0.43 -8.02 -0.58
C PHE A 38 -0.50 -7.76 0.62
N SER A 39 -1.74 -8.29 0.60
CA SER A 39 -2.71 -8.11 1.69
C SER A 39 -2.17 -8.59 3.03
N GLU A 40 -1.52 -9.76 3.07
CA GLU A 40 -0.91 -10.29 4.29
C GLU A 40 0.22 -9.38 4.81
N GLN A 41 1.10 -8.92 3.93
CA GLN A 41 2.17 -7.99 4.30
C GLN A 41 1.64 -6.64 4.79
N ALA A 42 0.62 -6.11 4.11
CA ALA A 42 -0.02 -4.85 4.45
C ALA A 42 -0.70 -4.90 5.83
N ARG A 43 -1.43 -5.98 6.14
CA ARG A 43 -2.05 -6.20 7.47
C ARG A 43 -0.99 -6.29 8.57
N ALA A 44 0.06 -7.08 8.35
CA ALA A 44 1.16 -7.22 9.30
C ALA A 44 1.89 -5.89 9.56
N GLN A 45 2.05 -5.06 8.52
CA GLN A 45 2.66 -3.74 8.66
C GLN A 45 1.73 -2.77 9.42
N ALA A 46 0.44 -2.74 9.10
CA ALA A 46 -0.52 -1.86 9.78
C ALA A 46 -0.62 -2.14 11.29
N ALA A 47 -0.52 -3.42 11.70
CA ALA A 47 -0.47 -3.79 13.11
C ALA A 47 0.73 -3.21 13.88
N ARG A 48 1.80 -2.80 13.17
CA ARG A 48 3.00 -2.17 13.73
C ARG A 48 2.92 -0.65 13.79
N LEU A 49 1.79 -0.06 13.38
CA LEU A 49 1.58 1.39 13.32
C LEU A 49 0.51 1.85 14.35
N PRO A 50 0.76 1.69 15.67
CA PRO A 50 -0.22 2.04 16.70
C PRO A 50 -0.54 3.54 16.77
N ALA A 51 0.31 4.39 16.18
CA ALA A 51 0.10 5.83 16.08
C ALA A 51 -0.99 6.22 15.05
N LEU A 52 -1.39 5.30 14.16
CA LEU A 52 -2.48 5.54 13.23
C LEU A 52 -3.84 5.39 13.92
N PRO A 53 -4.78 6.32 13.71
CA PRO A 53 -6.15 6.17 14.17
C PRO A 53 -6.82 4.90 13.62
N PRO A 54 -7.72 4.24 14.36
CA PRO A 54 -8.33 2.96 13.98
C PRO A 54 -9.07 3.00 12.62
N ARG A 55 -9.57 4.18 12.22
CA ARG A 55 -10.18 4.40 10.90
C ARG A 55 -9.24 4.06 9.74
N TYR A 56 -7.92 4.26 9.89
CA TYR A 56 -6.96 3.92 8.84
C TYR A 56 -6.85 2.41 8.64
N ALA A 57 -6.87 1.63 9.73
CA ALA A 57 -6.88 0.17 9.66
C ALA A 57 -8.17 -0.34 9.00
N GLN A 58 -9.32 0.26 9.33
CA GLN A 58 -10.60 -0.09 8.70
C GLN A 58 -10.60 0.17 7.19
N VAL A 59 -10.15 1.35 6.76
CA VAL A 59 -10.06 1.70 5.34
C VAL A 59 -9.07 0.78 4.62
N LEU A 60 -7.91 0.49 5.23
CA LEU A 60 -6.95 -0.44 4.65
C LEU A 60 -7.59 -1.82 4.46
N SER A 61 -8.25 -2.36 5.48
CA SER A 61 -8.89 -3.69 5.37
C SER A 61 -9.92 -3.73 4.24
N ASP A 62 -10.81 -2.74 4.10
CA ASP A 62 -11.79 -2.69 2.99
C ASP A 62 -11.10 -2.66 1.61
N LEU A 63 -10.01 -1.90 1.46
CA LEU A 63 -9.22 -1.88 0.22
C LEU A 63 -8.59 -3.25 -0.07
N LEU A 64 -8.05 -3.92 0.95
CA LEU A 64 -7.44 -5.24 0.81
C LEU A 64 -8.47 -6.33 0.47
N ASP A 65 -9.64 -6.32 1.13
CA ASP A 65 -10.72 -7.28 0.85
C ASP A 65 -11.23 -7.14 -0.60
N ARG A 66 -11.40 -5.90 -1.08
CA ARG A 66 -11.76 -5.64 -2.48
C ARG A 66 -10.67 -6.07 -3.45
N LEU A 67 -9.40 -5.87 -3.09
CA LEU A 67 -8.26 -6.27 -3.89
C LEU A 67 -8.19 -7.80 -4.02
N GLU A 68 -8.34 -8.54 -2.92
CA GLU A 68 -8.39 -10.00 -2.92
C GLU A 68 -9.59 -10.53 -3.70
N SER A 69 -10.77 -9.93 -3.50
CA SER A 69 -11.97 -10.26 -4.27
C SER A 69 -11.75 -10.03 -5.77
N SER A 70 -11.17 -8.89 -6.16
CA SER A 70 -10.88 -8.59 -7.56
C SER A 70 -9.97 -9.66 -8.18
N ALA A 71 -8.97 -10.15 -7.44
CA ALA A 71 -8.05 -11.18 -7.90
C ALA A 71 -8.75 -12.54 -8.17
N LEU A 72 -9.86 -12.83 -7.50
CA LEU A 72 -10.63 -14.06 -7.68
C LEU A 72 -11.54 -14.04 -8.92
N PHE A 73 -11.90 -12.87 -9.44
CA PHE A 73 -12.77 -12.71 -10.61
C PHE A 73 -11.94 -12.29 -11.84
N SER A 74 -11.70 -13.22 -12.78
CA SER A 74 -10.58 -13.15 -13.75
C SER A 74 -10.91 -12.76 -15.20
N GLU A 75 -12.11 -12.28 -15.57
CA GLU A 75 -12.44 -12.28 -17.01
C GLU A 75 -12.06 -11.01 -17.81
N GLU A 76 -12.32 -9.77 -17.37
CA GLU A 76 -11.89 -8.57 -18.14
C GLU A 76 -11.99 -7.26 -17.32
N SER A 77 -12.95 -7.19 -16.39
CA SER A 77 -13.21 -6.03 -15.52
C SER A 77 -12.16 -5.80 -14.42
N CYS A 78 -11.13 -6.67 -14.34
CA CYS A 78 -10.17 -6.66 -13.26
C CYS A 78 -9.10 -5.57 -13.43
N SER A 79 -8.65 -5.29 -14.66
CA SER A 79 -7.56 -4.32 -14.90
C SER A 79 -7.93 -2.88 -14.51
N PHE A 80 -9.20 -2.48 -14.68
CA PHE A 80 -9.66 -1.14 -14.30
C PHE A 80 -9.91 -1.05 -12.79
N SER A 81 -10.64 -2.01 -12.23
CA SER A 81 -10.94 -2.05 -10.80
C SER A 81 -9.68 -2.24 -9.94
N GLN A 82 -8.73 -3.06 -10.37
CA GLN A 82 -7.48 -3.30 -9.66
C GLN A 82 -6.56 -2.08 -9.71
N ARG A 83 -6.48 -1.36 -10.83
CA ARG A 83 -5.73 -0.09 -10.91
C ARG A 83 -6.28 0.94 -9.95
N GLY A 84 -7.60 1.13 -9.91
CA GLY A 84 -8.24 2.05 -8.96
C GLY A 84 -8.01 1.65 -7.49
N LEU A 85 -7.97 0.35 -7.19
CA LEU A 85 -7.65 -0.14 -5.85
C LEU A 85 -6.19 0.13 -5.46
N ILE A 86 -5.25 -0.08 -6.39
CA ILE A 86 -3.84 0.26 -6.20
C ILE A 86 -3.67 1.77 -5.97
N GLU A 87 -4.31 2.61 -6.76
CA GLU A 87 -4.30 4.08 -6.57
C GLU A 87 -4.88 4.48 -5.20
N GLY A 88 -5.94 3.78 -4.76
CA GLY A 88 -6.52 3.93 -3.42
C GLY A 88 -5.53 3.58 -2.31
N LEU A 89 -4.75 2.50 -2.47
CA LEU A 89 -3.71 2.09 -1.53
C LEU A 89 -2.53 3.08 -1.50
N GLU A 90 -2.15 3.63 -2.66
CA GLU A 90 -1.14 4.70 -2.75
C GLU A 90 -1.60 5.95 -2.00
N THR A 91 -2.85 6.35 -2.22
CA THR A 91 -3.49 7.47 -1.52
C THR A 91 -3.52 7.22 -0.01
N TRP A 92 -3.94 6.02 0.42
CA TRP A 92 -3.95 5.64 1.83
C TRP A 92 -2.55 5.75 2.45
N ALA A 93 -1.51 5.25 1.77
CA ALA A 93 -0.15 5.31 2.26
C ALA A 93 0.35 6.74 2.41
N ALA A 94 0.03 7.62 1.46
CA ALA A 94 0.35 9.04 1.57
C ALA A 94 -0.32 9.68 2.80
N ARG A 95 -1.63 9.47 3.00
CA ARG A 95 -2.37 9.98 4.17
C ARG A 95 -1.83 9.44 5.49
N ALA A 96 -1.49 8.16 5.52
CA ALA A 96 -0.94 7.52 6.70
C ALA A 96 0.44 8.12 7.06
N ARG A 97 1.30 8.40 6.08
CA ARG A 97 2.57 9.13 6.31
C ARG A 97 2.34 10.53 6.86
N GLU A 98 1.42 11.29 6.28
CA GLU A 98 1.07 12.63 6.79
C GLU A 98 0.60 12.57 8.25
N GLN A 99 -0.20 11.55 8.58
CA GLN A 99 -0.72 11.34 9.93
C GLN A 99 0.36 10.91 10.93
N LEU A 100 1.34 10.12 10.50
CA LEU A 100 2.47 9.66 11.33
C LEU A 100 3.52 10.76 11.53
N ALA A 101 3.69 11.64 10.53
CA ALA A 101 4.54 12.82 10.64
C ALA A 101 3.95 13.89 11.55
N ARG A 102 2.61 13.89 11.74
CA ARG A 102 1.97 14.76 12.72
C ARG A 102 2.31 14.25 14.13
N PRO A 103 2.90 15.07 15.00
CA PRO A 103 3.17 14.66 16.38
C PRO A 103 1.85 14.31 17.08
N PRO A 104 1.81 13.24 17.90
CA PRO A 104 0.65 12.95 18.73
C PRO A 104 0.53 14.08 19.77
N GLY A 105 -0.43 15.00 19.57
CA GLY A 105 -0.72 16.08 20.52
C GLY A 105 -0.73 17.51 19.97
N SER A 106 -1.07 17.73 18.70
CA SER A 106 -1.57 19.05 18.26
C SER A 106 -3.06 19.18 18.52
#